data_AF-A0A2V8G3G6-F1
#
_entry.id   AF-A0A2V8G3G6-F1
#
_cell.length_a   1.000
_cell.length_b   1.000
_cell.length_c   1.000
_cell.angle_alpha   90.00
_cell.angle_beta   90.00
_cell.angle_gamma   90.00
#
_symmetry.space_group_name_H-M   'P 1'
#
loop_
_entity.id
_entity.type
_entity.pdbx_description
1 polymer ?
#
loop_
_entity_poly.entity_id
_entity_poly.type
_entity_poly.pdbx_seq_one_letter_code
_entity_poly.pdbx_strand_id
1 'polypeptide(L)'
;MAKSHRASSARSSARKPARGKAISASRPVRADVSRPTAVQARPAPPPPAPPPPRKPTYHEAVALYERGLQALQRHDFGAAADALRMVIERYPDERELLERARLYLKVCERELTPRETAPRTAEERVYAATVALNAGDEAAAVQHLQRALAEDPEHDHAHYMMAVAMTRRQETGAALEHLRRAITFNAENRGLAKQDPDLEPLRDHDGFRSVLETPSIRQTAARPPAPKTPPRRARR
;
A
#
# COMPACT_ATOMS: atom_id res chain seq x y z
N MET A 1 -3.17 -59.38 41.32
CA MET A 1 -4.48 -58.72 41.51
C MET A 1 -4.86 -58.11 40.14
N ALA A 2 -6.02 -58.33 39.51
CA ALA A 2 -7.42 -58.23 39.96
C ALA A 2 -7.79 -56.76 40.27
N LYS A 3 -8.88 -56.14 39.77
CA LYS A 3 -9.96 -56.47 38.78
C LYS A 3 -10.39 -55.12 38.15
N SER A 4 -10.62 -54.97 36.84
CA SER A 4 -11.84 -55.30 36.07
C SER A 4 -13.14 -54.63 36.57
N HIS A 5 -13.76 -53.72 35.77
CA HIS A 5 -15.05 -53.96 35.08
C HIS A 5 -15.70 -52.73 34.39
N ARG A 6 -16.25 -52.98 33.17
CA ARG A 6 -17.49 -52.45 32.51
C ARG A 6 -17.67 -50.91 32.33
N ALA A 7 -18.03 -50.36 31.17
CA ALA A 7 -19.11 -50.67 30.18
C ALA A 7 -20.52 -50.20 30.64
N SER A 8 -21.53 -49.96 29.78
CA SER A 8 -21.73 -50.42 28.38
C SER A 8 -22.87 -49.68 27.64
N SER A 9 -22.82 -49.65 26.29
CA SER A 9 -23.98 -49.58 25.36
C SER A 9 -24.89 -48.31 25.42
N ALA A 10 -25.87 -48.03 24.54
CA ALA A 10 -26.35 -48.59 23.26
C ALA A 10 -26.89 -47.39 22.41
N ARG A 11 -27.45 -47.43 21.19
CA ARG A 11 -28.01 -48.38 20.18
C ARG A 11 -27.57 -47.86 18.77
N SER A 12 -27.43 -48.58 17.64
CA SER A 12 -28.21 -49.64 16.94
C SER A 12 -29.53 -49.17 16.30
N SER A 13 -29.99 -49.58 15.11
CA SER A 13 -29.42 -50.27 13.93
C SER A 13 -30.54 -50.42 12.85
N ALA A 14 -30.18 -50.79 11.60
CA ALA A 14 -31.06 -51.50 10.62
C ALA A 14 -32.25 -50.71 9.99
N ARG A 15 -32.87 -51.07 8.84
CA ARG A 15 -32.53 -51.98 7.71
C ARG A 15 -33.40 -51.68 6.46
N LYS A 16 -32.94 -52.12 5.27
CA LYS A 16 -33.76 -52.40 4.04
C LYS A 16 -34.49 -53.75 4.18
N PRO A 17 -35.63 -54.03 3.49
CA PRO A 17 -35.73 -54.34 2.04
C PRO A 17 -36.82 -53.46 1.34
N ALA A 18 -37.64 -53.77 0.31
CA ALA A 18 -37.93 -55.00 -0.47
C ALA A 18 -38.41 -54.70 -1.94
N ARG A 19 -39.44 -55.40 -2.45
CA ARG A 19 -40.07 -55.30 -3.80
C ARG A 19 -41.57 -55.64 -3.72
N GLY A 20 -42.38 -55.24 -4.71
CA GLY A 20 -43.82 -55.61 -4.84
C GLY A 20 -44.34 -55.57 -6.30
N LYS A 21 -45.50 -56.19 -6.57
CA LYS A 21 -46.16 -56.45 -7.87
C LYS A 21 -47.67 -56.71 -7.61
N ALA A 22 -48.64 -56.70 -8.56
CA ALA A 22 -48.78 -56.27 -9.97
C ALA A 22 -50.29 -56.32 -10.35
N ILE A 23 -50.65 -56.14 -11.64
CA ILE A 23 -51.95 -56.55 -12.27
C ILE A 23 -53.18 -55.69 -11.86
N SER A 24 -54.26 -55.48 -12.63
CA SER A 24 -54.53 -55.39 -14.09
C SER A 24 -56.02 -54.98 -14.28
N ALA A 25 -56.60 -54.65 -15.44
CA ALA A 25 -56.23 -53.86 -16.64
C ALA A 25 -57.47 -53.85 -17.58
N SER A 26 -57.79 -52.75 -18.28
CA SER A 26 -59.03 -52.64 -19.08
C SER A 26 -58.91 -51.88 -20.41
N ARG A 27 -59.69 -52.32 -21.41
CA ARG A 27 -59.90 -51.79 -22.78
C ARG A 27 -61.44 -51.77 -23.03
N PRO A 28 -61.97 -51.19 -24.14
CA PRO A 28 -61.34 -50.47 -25.26
C PRO A 28 -61.70 -48.95 -25.21
N VAL A 29 -61.59 -48.11 -26.26
CA VAL A 29 -62.35 -48.06 -27.54
C VAL A 29 -61.44 -47.67 -28.73
N ARG A 30 -61.95 -47.86 -29.95
CA ARG A 30 -61.36 -47.49 -31.27
C ARG A 30 -60.82 -46.05 -31.26
N ALA A 31 -59.57 -45.76 -31.66
CA ALA A 31 -58.89 -46.02 -32.95
C ALA A 31 -59.30 -45.04 -34.06
N ASP A 32 -58.48 -44.00 -34.23
CA ASP A 32 -58.32 -43.21 -35.46
C ASP A 32 -56.83 -43.30 -35.90
N VAL A 33 -56.54 -43.08 -37.18
CA VAL A 33 -55.28 -43.46 -37.81
C VAL A 33 -54.35 -42.28 -38.01
N SER A 34 -53.18 -42.32 -37.38
CA SER A 34 -52.03 -41.51 -37.76
C SER A 34 -50.75 -42.33 -37.70
N ARG A 35 -50.01 -42.37 -38.81
CA ARG A 35 -48.79 -43.18 -38.94
C ARG A 35 -47.69 -42.64 -38.02
N PRO A 36 -47.01 -43.47 -37.23
CA PRO A 36 -45.81 -43.05 -36.52
C PRO A 36 -44.67 -42.84 -37.53
N THR A 37 -44.26 -41.59 -37.72
CA THR A 37 -43.05 -41.27 -38.50
C THR A 37 -41.83 -41.85 -37.77
N ALA A 38 -41.08 -42.73 -38.44
CA ALA A 38 -39.89 -43.32 -37.84
C ALA A 38 -38.82 -42.25 -37.61
N VAL A 39 -38.64 -41.84 -36.34
CA VAL A 39 -37.53 -40.99 -35.93
C VAL A 39 -36.25 -41.79 -36.06
N GLN A 40 -35.56 -41.63 -37.20
CA GLN A 40 -34.25 -42.21 -37.40
C GLN A 40 -33.30 -41.66 -36.34
N ALA A 41 -32.72 -42.55 -35.53
CA ALA A 41 -31.71 -42.16 -34.55
C ALA A 41 -30.51 -41.58 -35.31
N ARG A 42 -30.28 -40.27 -35.17
CA ARG A 42 -29.04 -39.64 -35.67
C ARG A 42 -27.85 -40.36 -35.02
N PRO A 43 -26.83 -40.75 -35.79
CA PRO A 43 -25.59 -41.25 -35.19
C PRO A 43 -25.01 -40.16 -34.27
N ALA A 44 -24.42 -40.57 -33.15
CA ALA A 44 -23.76 -39.64 -32.24
C ALA A 44 -22.65 -38.88 -32.99
N PRO A 45 -22.44 -37.58 -32.70
CA PRO A 45 -21.31 -36.86 -33.27
C PRO A 45 -20.00 -37.56 -32.86
N PRO A 46 -18.98 -37.59 -33.75
CA PRO A 46 -17.67 -38.12 -33.38
C PRO A 46 -17.11 -37.35 -32.17
N PRO A 47 -16.24 -37.98 -31.36
CA PRO A 47 -15.54 -37.26 -30.29
C PRO A 47 -14.81 -36.04 -30.86
N PRO A 48 -14.69 -34.94 -30.11
CA PRO A 48 -13.99 -33.75 -30.58
C PRO A 48 -12.57 -34.14 -31.00
N ALA A 49 -12.16 -33.70 -32.20
CA ALA A 49 -10.84 -33.97 -32.71
C ALA A 49 -9.78 -33.48 -31.70
N PRO A 50 -8.67 -34.22 -31.49
CA PRO A 50 -7.59 -33.75 -30.64
C PRO A 50 -7.13 -32.36 -31.11
N PRO A 51 -6.77 -31.44 -30.20
CA PRO A 51 -6.32 -30.11 -30.58
C PRO A 51 -5.15 -30.23 -31.56
N PRO A 52 -5.10 -29.38 -32.61
CA PRO A 52 -4.10 -29.50 -33.67
C PRO A 52 -2.69 -29.48 -33.08
N PRO A 53 -1.75 -30.29 -33.60
CA PRO A 53 -0.39 -30.37 -33.07
C PRO A 53 0.24 -28.98 -33.10
N ARG A 54 0.78 -28.56 -31.95
CA ARG A 54 1.37 -27.23 -31.81
C ARG A 54 2.59 -27.10 -32.74
N LYS A 55 2.73 -25.94 -33.37
CA LYS A 55 3.85 -25.64 -34.28
C LYS A 55 5.19 -25.80 -33.53
N PRO A 56 6.29 -26.18 -34.18
CA PRO A 56 7.63 -26.19 -33.54
C PRO A 56 7.99 -24.86 -32.88
N THR A 57 7.58 -23.73 -33.49
CA THR A 57 7.72 -22.37 -32.95
C THR A 57 7.13 -22.20 -31.55
N TYR A 58 6.01 -22.87 -31.25
CA TYR A 58 5.37 -22.81 -29.93
C TYR A 58 6.30 -23.37 -28.85
N HIS A 59 7.02 -24.46 -29.14
CA HIS A 59 7.91 -25.10 -28.17
C HIS A 59 9.16 -24.24 -27.90
N GLU A 60 9.71 -23.59 -28.92
CA GLU A 60 10.78 -22.60 -28.74
C GLU A 60 10.30 -21.37 -27.94
N ALA A 61 9.08 -20.90 -28.22
CA ALA A 61 8.47 -19.78 -27.52
C ALA A 61 8.22 -20.08 -26.03
N VAL A 62 7.70 -21.28 -25.71
CA VAL A 62 7.49 -21.73 -24.33
C VAL A 62 8.81 -21.88 -23.58
N ALA A 63 9.85 -22.49 -24.17
CA ALA A 63 11.15 -22.63 -23.51
C ALA A 63 11.78 -21.26 -23.16
N LEU A 64 11.61 -20.26 -24.04
CA LEU A 64 12.08 -18.89 -23.81
C LEU A 64 11.25 -18.17 -22.73
N TYR A 65 9.94 -18.36 -22.72
CA TYR A 65 9.03 -17.85 -21.69
C TYR A 65 9.31 -18.49 -20.30
N GLU A 66 9.55 -19.81 -20.26
CA GLU A 66 9.93 -20.53 -19.04
C GLU A 66 11.28 -20.05 -18.48
N ARG A 67 12.26 -19.73 -19.34
CA ARG A 67 13.50 -19.07 -18.92
C ARG A 67 13.22 -17.71 -18.26
N GLY A 68 12.29 -16.92 -18.80
CA GLY A 68 11.83 -15.67 -18.19
C GLY A 68 11.19 -15.87 -16.81
N LEU A 69 10.34 -16.90 -16.66
CA LEU A 69 9.76 -17.26 -15.36
C LEU A 69 10.79 -17.75 -14.34
N GLN A 70 11.81 -18.51 -14.77
CA GLN A 70 12.91 -18.92 -13.89
C GLN A 70 13.77 -17.75 -13.42
N ALA A 71 13.98 -16.74 -14.26
CA ALA A 71 14.68 -15.52 -13.85
C ALA A 71 13.84 -14.72 -12.83
N LEU A 72 12.53 -14.59 -13.05
CA LEU A 72 11.57 -14.04 -12.08
C LEU A 72 11.61 -14.76 -10.72
N GLN A 73 11.65 -16.09 -10.70
CA GLN A 73 11.78 -16.89 -9.47
C GLN A 73 13.09 -16.64 -8.71
N ARG A 74 14.14 -16.16 -9.39
CA ARG A 74 15.43 -15.77 -8.80
C ARG A 74 15.51 -14.28 -8.46
N HIS A 75 14.42 -13.52 -8.63
CA HIS A 75 14.37 -12.06 -8.56
C HIS A 75 15.32 -11.34 -9.55
N ASP A 76 15.78 -12.04 -10.59
CA ASP A 76 16.53 -11.45 -11.71
C ASP A 76 15.53 -10.84 -12.71
N PHE A 77 15.02 -9.66 -12.36
CA PHE A 77 14.07 -8.93 -13.19
C PHE A 77 14.68 -8.48 -14.53
N GLY A 78 16.00 -8.35 -14.62
CA GLY A 78 16.72 -7.99 -15.84
C GLY A 78 16.64 -9.10 -16.87
N ALA A 79 17.22 -10.27 -16.57
CA ALA A 79 17.20 -11.42 -17.47
C ALA A 79 15.76 -11.94 -17.72
N ALA A 80 14.84 -11.72 -16.77
CA ALA A 80 13.41 -11.98 -16.99
C ALA A 80 12.81 -11.05 -18.04
N ALA A 81 13.00 -9.73 -17.91
CA ALA A 81 12.47 -8.75 -18.86
C ALA A 81 12.97 -9.03 -20.28
N ASP A 82 14.27 -9.31 -20.45
CA ASP A 82 14.85 -9.57 -21.76
C ASP A 82 14.29 -10.86 -22.40
N ALA A 83 14.19 -11.95 -21.64
CA ALA A 83 13.59 -13.19 -22.13
C ALA A 83 12.11 -12.98 -22.54
N LEU A 84 11.35 -12.19 -21.77
CA LEU A 84 9.94 -11.91 -22.04
C LEU A 84 9.75 -10.95 -23.23
N ARG A 85 10.65 -9.98 -23.46
CA ARG A 85 10.70 -9.17 -24.69
C ARG A 85 10.97 -10.03 -25.91
N MET A 86 11.97 -10.91 -25.84
CA MET A 86 12.29 -11.82 -26.94
C MET A 86 11.11 -12.75 -27.30
N VAL A 87 10.26 -13.16 -26.34
CA VAL A 87 9.00 -13.88 -26.63
C VAL A 87 8.05 -13.01 -27.46
N ILE A 88 7.90 -11.73 -27.08
CA ILE A 88 6.98 -10.79 -27.72
C ILE A 88 7.44 -10.42 -29.15
N GLU A 89 8.74 -10.31 -29.36
CA GLU A 89 9.35 -9.93 -30.64
C GLU A 89 9.44 -11.10 -31.63
N ARG A 90 9.84 -12.30 -31.17
CA ARG A 90 10.10 -13.45 -32.05
C ARG A 90 8.85 -14.29 -32.36
N TYR A 91 7.81 -14.24 -31.54
CA TYR A 91 6.62 -15.11 -31.69
C TYR A 91 5.28 -14.34 -31.67
N PRO A 92 5.07 -13.37 -32.59
CA PRO A 92 3.86 -12.52 -32.62
C PRO A 92 2.55 -13.28 -32.93
N ASP A 93 2.63 -14.52 -33.40
CA ASP A 93 1.47 -15.41 -33.62
C ASP A 93 0.90 -15.99 -32.32
N GLU A 94 1.72 -16.18 -31.27
CA GLU A 94 1.39 -17.02 -30.12
C GLU A 94 0.63 -16.25 -29.03
N ARG A 95 -0.57 -15.77 -29.38
CA ARG A 95 -1.37 -14.78 -28.62
C ARG A 95 -1.50 -15.04 -27.11
N GLU A 96 -1.81 -16.28 -26.70
CA GLU A 96 -1.92 -16.65 -25.28
C GLU A 96 -0.61 -16.43 -24.51
N LEU A 97 0.54 -16.66 -25.17
CA LEU A 97 1.85 -16.49 -24.58
C LEU A 97 2.25 -15.01 -24.53
N LEU A 98 1.89 -14.23 -25.56
CA LEU A 98 2.12 -12.78 -25.61
C LEU A 98 1.42 -12.02 -24.49
N GLU A 99 0.14 -12.34 -24.21
CA GLU A 99 -0.63 -11.68 -23.15
C GLU A 99 0.00 -11.94 -21.77
N ARG A 100 0.45 -13.18 -21.52
CA ARG A 100 1.18 -13.56 -20.31
C ARG A 100 2.56 -12.91 -20.25
N ALA A 101 3.32 -12.94 -21.34
CA ALA A 101 4.65 -12.34 -21.40
C ALA A 101 4.62 -10.83 -21.13
N ARG A 102 3.63 -10.11 -21.69
CA ARG A 102 3.40 -8.68 -21.42
C ARG A 102 3.06 -8.42 -19.95
N LEU A 103 2.24 -9.26 -19.32
CA LEU A 103 1.92 -9.14 -17.89
C LEU A 103 3.18 -9.27 -17.01
N TYR A 104 3.99 -10.30 -17.24
CA TYR A 104 5.22 -10.53 -16.47
C TYR A 104 6.31 -9.49 -16.78
N LEU A 105 6.44 -9.05 -18.03
CA LEU A 105 7.35 -7.97 -18.42
C LEU A 105 7.03 -6.69 -17.65
N LYS A 106 5.75 -6.32 -17.54
CA LYS A 106 5.29 -5.13 -16.81
C LYS A 106 5.56 -5.21 -15.30
N VAL A 107 5.67 -6.41 -14.72
CA VAL A 107 6.15 -6.61 -13.34
C VAL A 107 7.66 -6.42 -13.26
N CYS A 108 8.43 -6.98 -14.20
CA CYS A 108 9.87 -6.81 -14.25
C CYS A 108 10.25 -5.33 -14.42
N GLU A 109 9.59 -4.61 -15.34
CA GLU A 109 9.78 -3.18 -15.57
C GLU A 109 9.47 -2.33 -14.33
N ARG A 110 8.47 -2.72 -13.52
CA ARG A 110 8.15 -2.03 -12.26
C ARG A 110 9.24 -2.19 -11.20
N GLU A 111 9.84 -3.38 -11.07
CA GLU A 111 10.92 -3.60 -10.09
C GLU A 111 12.30 -3.15 -10.60
N LEU A 112 12.49 -3.08 -11.92
CA LEU A 112 13.66 -2.46 -12.57
C LEU A 112 13.60 -0.92 -12.58
N THR A 113 12.41 -0.34 -12.50
CA THR A 113 12.24 1.11 -12.35
C THR A 113 12.84 1.51 -11.00
N PRO A 114 13.86 2.37 -10.95
CA PRO A 114 14.39 2.85 -9.68
C PRO A 114 13.27 3.52 -8.90
N ARG A 115 12.95 2.98 -7.71
CA ARG A 115 12.03 3.66 -6.79
C ARG A 115 12.71 4.95 -6.37
N GLU A 116 12.13 6.10 -6.76
CA GLU A 116 12.63 7.41 -6.33
C GLU A 116 12.47 7.52 -4.81
N THR A 117 13.54 7.21 -4.08
CA THR A 117 13.66 7.38 -2.62
C THR A 117 13.96 8.82 -2.22
N ALA A 118 14.03 9.73 -3.20
CA ALA A 118 14.19 11.16 -2.96
C ALA A 118 12.87 11.75 -2.42
N PRO A 119 12.85 12.32 -1.21
CA PRO A 119 11.63 12.87 -0.62
C PRO A 119 11.06 14.05 -1.44
N ARG A 120 9.80 13.92 -1.84
CA ARG A 120 9.09 14.77 -2.81
C ARG A 120 8.22 15.84 -2.17
N THR A 121 7.66 15.64 -0.99
CA THR A 121 6.87 16.67 -0.27
C THR A 121 7.68 17.37 0.83
N ALA A 122 7.16 18.48 1.38
CA ALA A 122 7.70 19.09 2.59
C ALA A 122 7.79 18.09 3.75
N GLU A 123 6.74 17.33 4.05
CA GLU A 123 6.68 16.37 5.16
C GLU A 123 7.66 15.20 4.98
N GLU A 124 7.77 14.65 3.77
CA GLU A 124 8.74 13.60 3.45
C GLU A 124 10.18 14.09 3.66
N ARG A 125 10.45 15.39 3.39
CA ARG A 125 11.76 16.00 3.62
C ARG A 125 12.01 16.27 5.11
N VAL A 126 11.01 16.67 5.89
CA VAL A 126 11.16 16.75 7.36
C VAL A 126 11.42 15.37 7.95
N TYR A 127 10.72 14.32 7.50
CA TYR A 127 10.99 12.95 7.92
C TYR A 127 12.42 12.51 7.58
N ALA A 128 12.89 12.78 6.36
CA ALA A 128 14.27 12.52 5.96
C ALA A 128 15.30 13.29 6.82
N ALA A 129 14.98 14.54 7.20
CA ALA A 129 15.83 15.31 8.12
C ALA A 129 15.88 14.73 9.53
N THR A 130 14.75 14.25 10.06
CA THR A 130 14.69 13.55 11.35
C THR A 130 15.50 12.26 11.32
N VAL A 131 15.45 11.50 10.22
CA VAL A 131 16.32 10.31 10.02
C VAL A 131 17.80 10.71 9.96
N ALA A 132 18.15 11.78 9.26
CA ALA A 132 19.53 12.29 9.17
C ALA A 132 20.05 12.77 10.55
N LEU A 133 19.25 13.49 11.33
CA LEU A 133 19.58 13.89 12.71
C LEU A 133 19.78 12.67 13.62
N ASN A 134 18.95 11.63 13.49
CA ASN A 134 19.12 10.39 14.25
C ASN A 134 20.38 9.60 13.85
N ALA A 135 20.91 9.84 12.65
CA ALA A 135 22.20 9.31 12.18
C ALA A 135 23.40 10.24 12.50
N GLY A 136 23.16 11.43 13.08
CA GLY A 136 24.19 12.45 13.33
C GLY A 136 24.57 13.31 12.11
N ASP A 137 23.91 13.14 10.96
CA ASP A 137 24.15 13.95 9.76
C ASP A 137 23.31 15.24 9.76
N GLU A 138 23.76 16.19 10.57
CA GLU A 138 23.20 17.54 10.68
C GLU A 138 23.31 18.32 9.35
N ALA A 139 24.26 17.97 8.46
CA ALA A 139 24.45 18.65 7.19
C ALA A 139 23.41 18.21 6.15
N ALA A 140 23.09 16.92 6.07
CA ALA A 140 21.98 16.41 5.27
C ALA A 140 20.63 16.87 5.85
N ALA A 141 20.47 16.86 7.17
CA ALA A 141 19.25 17.35 7.82
C ALA A 141 18.93 18.80 7.44
N VAL A 142 19.90 19.72 7.58
CA VAL A 142 19.72 21.13 7.20
C VAL A 142 19.37 21.27 5.71
N GLN A 143 19.99 20.49 4.80
CA GLN A 143 19.63 20.51 3.38
C GLN A 143 18.19 20.04 3.10
N HIS A 144 17.72 18.99 3.78
CA HIS A 144 16.34 18.52 3.63
C HIS A 144 15.34 19.57 4.17
N LEU A 145 15.63 20.18 5.32
CA LEU A 145 14.79 21.20 5.94
C LEU A 145 14.77 22.51 5.14
N GLN A 146 15.89 22.93 4.55
CA GLN A 146 15.95 24.06 3.62
C GLN A 146 15.04 23.83 2.40
N ARG A 147 14.99 22.61 1.86
CA ARG A 147 14.09 22.27 0.73
C ARG A 147 12.63 22.21 1.16
N ALA A 148 12.32 21.70 2.35
CA ALA A 148 10.96 21.76 2.91
C ALA A 148 10.49 23.21 3.09
N LEU A 149 11.32 24.08 3.69
CA LEU A 149 11.02 25.50 3.94
C LEU A 149 11.04 26.38 2.68
N ALA A 150 11.55 25.88 1.56
CA ALA A 150 11.42 26.52 0.24
C ALA A 150 10.10 26.17 -0.48
N GLU A 151 9.44 25.07 -0.08
CA GLU A 151 8.13 24.64 -0.57
C GLU A 151 7.00 25.18 0.32
N ASP A 152 7.16 25.07 1.64
CA ASP A 152 6.27 25.65 2.66
C ASP A 152 7.09 26.50 3.66
N PRO A 153 7.19 27.83 3.46
CA PRO A 153 7.90 28.74 4.36
C PRO A 153 7.26 28.91 5.76
N GLU A 154 6.04 28.41 5.96
CA GLU A 154 5.29 28.46 7.22
C GLU A 154 5.29 27.12 7.98
N HIS A 155 5.92 26.07 7.42
CA HIS A 155 5.93 24.73 7.99
C HIS A 155 6.54 24.67 9.39
N ASP A 156 5.69 24.56 10.42
CA ASP A 156 6.09 24.71 11.82
C ASP A 156 7.05 23.60 12.27
N HIS A 157 6.81 22.36 11.82
CA HIS A 157 7.65 21.22 12.15
C HIS A 157 9.03 21.27 11.46
N ALA A 158 9.13 21.84 10.25
CA ALA A 158 10.44 22.04 9.60
C ALA A 158 11.25 23.14 10.32
N HIS A 159 10.59 24.22 10.75
CA HIS A 159 11.24 25.22 11.62
C HIS A 159 11.65 24.61 12.97
N TYR A 160 10.86 23.72 13.56
CA TYR A 160 11.22 23.02 14.80
C TYR A 160 12.46 22.13 14.63
N MET A 161 12.46 21.25 13.61
CA MET A 161 13.60 20.37 13.34
C MET A 161 14.85 21.16 12.90
N MET A 162 14.69 22.35 12.30
CA MET A 162 15.82 23.25 12.02
C MET A 162 16.39 23.84 13.31
N ALA A 163 15.56 24.17 14.30
CA ALA A 163 16.04 24.62 15.60
C ALA A 163 16.85 23.51 16.32
N VAL A 164 16.40 22.25 16.26
CA VAL A 164 17.15 21.09 16.75
C VAL A 164 18.51 20.96 16.05
N ALA A 165 18.51 20.97 14.71
CA ALA A 165 19.75 20.86 13.92
C ALA A 165 20.75 21.98 14.23
N MET A 166 20.28 23.23 14.35
CA MET A 166 21.14 24.37 14.67
C MET A 166 21.61 24.36 16.13
N THR A 167 20.85 23.77 17.06
CA THR A 167 21.27 23.65 18.47
C THR A 167 22.45 22.69 18.62
N ARG A 168 22.39 21.53 17.96
CA ARG A 168 23.52 20.57 17.98
C ARG A 168 24.79 21.14 17.33
N ARG A 169 24.62 21.91 16.25
CA ARG A 169 25.68 22.71 15.60
C ARG A 169 26.20 23.89 16.44
N GLN A 170 25.63 24.13 17.62
CA GLN A 170 25.95 25.27 18.51
C GLN A 170 25.64 26.66 17.91
N GLU A 171 24.79 26.71 16.87
CA GLU A 171 24.33 27.93 16.21
C GLU A 171 23.10 28.52 16.92
N THR A 172 23.24 28.80 18.22
CA THR A 172 22.18 29.24 19.15
C THR A 172 21.28 30.35 18.57
N GLY A 173 21.86 31.33 17.88
CA GLY A 173 21.09 32.41 17.25
C GLY A 173 20.12 31.92 16.17
N ALA A 174 20.59 31.07 15.26
CA ALA A 174 19.76 30.48 14.22
C ALA A 174 18.73 29.51 14.80
N ALA A 175 19.11 28.75 15.84
CA ALA A 175 18.21 27.85 16.55
C ALA A 175 17.02 28.59 17.18
N LEU A 176 17.28 29.71 17.89
CA LEU A 176 16.25 30.53 18.51
C LEU A 176 15.33 31.21 17.49
N GLU A 177 15.88 31.71 16.38
CA GLU A 177 15.09 32.31 15.28
C GLU A 177 14.12 31.28 14.65
N HIS A 178 14.59 30.07 14.36
CA HIS A 178 13.75 29.00 13.82
C HIS A 178 12.74 28.50 14.84
N LEU A 179 13.12 28.32 16.11
CA LEU A 179 12.18 27.93 17.17
C LEU A 179 11.07 28.97 17.38
N ARG A 180 11.40 30.28 17.26
CA ARG A 180 10.39 31.35 17.28
C ARG A 180 9.38 31.22 16.16
N ARG A 181 9.82 30.89 14.95
CA ARG A 181 8.92 30.65 13.81
C ARG A 181 8.04 29.43 14.04
N ALA A 182 8.59 28.31 14.53
CA ALA A 182 7.83 27.12 14.89
C ALA A 182 6.71 27.41 15.90
N ILE A 183 6.99 28.21 16.94
CA ILE A 183 6.00 28.61 17.97
C ILE A 183 4.97 29.63 17.43
N THR A 184 5.40 30.51 16.53
CA THR A 184 4.52 31.48 15.84
C THR A 184 3.45 30.76 15.01
N PHE A 185 3.83 29.80 14.18
CA PHE A 185 2.91 29.05 13.32
C PHE A 185 2.07 28.04 14.12
N ASN A 186 2.69 27.32 15.07
CA ASN A 186 2.01 26.35 15.93
C ASN A 186 2.40 26.50 17.41
N ALA A 187 1.42 26.86 18.24
CA ALA A 187 1.61 27.08 19.67
C ALA A 187 2.05 25.84 20.46
N GLU A 188 1.83 24.62 19.96
CA GLU A 188 2.14 23.37 20.66
C GLU A 188 3.65 23.11 20.74
N ASN A 189 4.43 23.62 19.77
CA ASN A 189 5.90 23.56 19.76
C ASN A 189 6.55 24.20 21.01
N ARG A 190 5.84 25.12 21.69
CA ARG A 190 6.25 25.71 22.98
C ARG A 190 6.22 24.69 24.13
N GLY A 191 5.35 23.68 24.05
CA GLY A 191 5.31 22.56 24.98
C GLY A 191 6.46 21.60 24.74
N LEU A 192 6.64 21.19 23.48
CA LEU A 192 7.72 20.30 23.05
C LEU A 192 9.10 20.86 23.42
N ALA A 193 9.39 22.12 23.07
CA ALA A 193 10.70 22.73 23.30
C ALA A 193 11.13 22.80 24.78
N LYS A 194 10.18 22.80 25.72
CA LYS A 194 10.44 22.78 27.16
C LYS A 194 10.81 21.39 27.71
N GLN A 195 10.58 20.34 26.92
CA GLN A 195 10.76 18.94 27.30
C GLN A 195 11.83 18.24 26.46
N ASP A 196 12.00 18.68 25.22
CA ASP A 196 12.93 18.13 24.23
C ASP A 196 14.40 18.26 24.68
N PRO A 197 15.14 17.14 24.84
CA PRO A 197 16.52 17.15 25.28
C PRO A 197 17.49 17.72 24.23
N ASP A 198 17.17 17.67 22.93
CA ASP A 198 18.01 18.28 21.89
C ASP A 198 18.03 19.82 21.99
N LEU A 199 17.02 20.40 22.65
CA LEU A 199 16.91 21.83 22.92
C LEU A 199 17.29 22.22 24.35
N GLU A 200 17.77 21.27 25.18
CA GLU A 200 18.33 21.55 26.52
C GLU A 200 19.42 22.63 26.49
N PRO A 201 20.39 22.64 25.53
CA PRO A 201 21.43 23.67 25.48
C PRO A 201 20.90 25.09 25.22
N LEU A 202 19.67 25.25 24.70
CA LEU A 202 19.07 26.57 24.51
C LEU A 202 18.53 27.16 25.82
N ARG A 203 18.16 26.33 26.80
CA ARG A 203 17.27 26.75 27.91
C ARG A 203 17.88 27.78 28.87
N ASP A 204 19.20 27.78 28.99
CA ASP A 204 19.94 28.75 29.81
C ASP A 204 20.10 30.12 29.12
N HIS A 205 19.94 30.21 27.80
CA HIS A 205 20.05 31.49 27.08
C HIS A 205 18.78 32.34 27.27
N ASP A 206 18.95 33.62 27.63
CA ASP A 206 17.82 34.55 27.87
C ASP A 206 16.86 34.68 26.67
N GLY A 207 17.40 34.56 25.45
CA GLY A 207 16.60 34.53 24.21
C GLY A 207 15.57 33.40 24.16
N PHE A 208 15.84 32.24 24.78
CA PHE A 208 14.91 31.12 24.82
C PHE A 208 13.65 31.45 25.61
N ARG A 209 13.76 32.22 26.70
CA ARG A 209 12.58 32.67 27.47
C ARG A 209 11.69 33.57 26.62
N SER A 210 12.27 34.51 25.86
CA SER A 210 11.54 35.36 24.91
C SER A 210 10.90 34.57 23.76
N VAL A 211 11.58 33.54 23.25
CA VAL A 211 11.02 32.62 22.24
C VAL A 211 9.81 31.86 22.79
N LEU A 212 9.84 31.39 24.04
CA LEU A 212 8.69 30.74 24.68
C LEU A 212 7.50 31.70 24.92
N GLU A 213 7.74 33.00 25.10
CA GLU A 213 6.69 34.02 25.25
C GLU A 213 6.08 34.49 23.91
N THR A 214 6.68 34.12 22.78
CA THR A 214 6.22 34.56 21.44
C THR A 214 4.76 34.14 21.18
N PRO A 215 3.88 35.05 20.73
CA PRO A 215 2.48 34.74 20.45
C PRO A 215 2.33 33.95 19.14
N SER A 216 1.36 33.02 19.08
CA SER A 216 1.03 32.32 17.84
C SER A 216 0.03 33.11 16.98
N ILE A 217 0.12 33.00 15.65
CA ILE A 217 -0.78 33.65 14.68
C ILE A 217 -2.26 33.33 14.98
N ARG A 218 -2.56 32.08 15.36
CA ARG A 218 -3.92 31.66 15.73
C ARG A 218 -4.44 32.37 16.99
N GLN A 219 -3.55 32.75 17.91
CA GLN A 219 -3.90 33.47 19.15
C GLN A 219 -4.08 34.97 18.91
N THR A 220 -3.28 35.59 18.03
CA THR A 220 -3.45 37.01 17.66
C THR A 220 -4.71 37.23 16.84
N ALA A 221 -5.09 36.30 15.95
CA ALA A 221 -6.33 36.37 15.19
C ALA A 221 -7.61 36.28 16.08
N ALA A 222 -7.54 35.55 17.20
CA ALA A 222 -8.69 35.32 18.09
C ALA A 222 -8.97 36.46 19.10
N ARG A 223 -8.07 37.46 19.22
CA ARG A 223 -8.14 38.49 20.25
C ARG A 223 -8.58 39.84 19.65
N PRO A 224 -9.82 40.31 19.89
CA PRO A 224 -10.28 41.60 19.37
C PRO A 224 -9.46 42.76 19.98
N PRO A 225 -9.26 43.86 19.23
CA PRO A 225 -8.53 45.02 19.73
C PRO A 225 -9.26 45.65 20.92
N ALA A 226 -8.53 45.93 21.99
CA ALA A 226 -9.10 46.55 23.18
C ALA A 226 -9.70 47.93 22.85
N PRO A 227 -10.91 48.26 23.35
CA PRO A 227 -11.52 49.56 23.08
C PRO A 227 -10.65 50.68 23.65
N LYS A 228 -10.29 51.65 22.81
CA LYS A 228 -9.48 52.81 23.21
C LYS A 228 -10.29 53.74 24.11
N THR A 229 -10.25 53.50 25.43
CA THR A 229 -10.92 54.35 26.42
C THR A 229 -10.38 55.79 26.33
N PRO A 230 -11.21 56.80 25.99
CA PRO A 230 -10.74 58.17 25.90
C PRO A 230 -10.39 58.71 27.29
N PRO A 231 -9.41 59.63 27.42
CA PRO A 231 -9.01 60.18 28.70
C PRO A 231 -10.19 60.89 29.37
N ARG A 232 -10.54 60.42 30.57
CA ARG A 232 -11.67 60.88 31.37
C ARG A 232 -11.44 62.33 31.80
N ARG A 233 -11.94 63.30 31.03
CA ARG A 233 -11.82 64.75 31.33
C ARG A 233 -12.30 65.01 32.76
N ALA A 234 -11.38 65.44 33.62
CA ALA A 234 -11.73 65.96 34.93
C ALA A 234 -12.61 67.20 34.75
N ARG A 235 -13.82 67.17 35.33
CA ARG A 235 -14.60 68.39 35.52
C ARG A 235 -14.00 69.15 36.69
N ARG A 236 -13.76 70.44 36.48
CA ARG A 236 -13.65 71.43 37.56
C ARG A 236 -15.04 71.73 38.10
#